data_AF-A0AAW4KNU1-F1
#
_entry.id   AF-A0AAW4KNU1-F1
#
_cell.length_a   1.000
_cell.length_b   1.000
_cell.length_c   1.000
_cell.angle_alpha   90.00
_cell.angle_beta   90.00
_cell.angle_gamma   90.00
#
_symmetry.space_group_name_H-M   'P 1'
#
loop_
_entity.id
_entity.type
_entity.pdbx_description
1 polymer ?
#
loop_
_entity_poly.entity_id
_entity_poly.type
_entity_poly.pdbx_seq_one_letter_code
_entity_poly.pdbx_strand_id
1 'polypeptide(L)'
;MSVLVGKQAPDFDVPAVLGNGEIVDSFKLSEAIKGKYGLVFFYPLDFTFVCPSELIALDHRMDDFKARNVEVVAVSIDSHFTHNAW
;
A
#
# COMPACT_ATOMS: atom_id res chain seq x y z
N MET A 1 -12.51 -13.36 -7.14
CA MET A 1 -11.40 -14.29 -7.44
C MET A 1 -10.61 -14.49 -6.15
N SER A 2 -10.30 -15.73 -5.77
CA SER A 2 -9.41 -15.97 -4.62
C SER A 2 -7.95 -15.73 -5.02
N VAL A 3 -7.14 -15.21 -4.10
CA VAL A 3 -5.69 -15.09 -4.29
C VAL A 3 -5.08 -16.46 -3.97
N LEU A 4 -4.49 -17.11 -4.99
CA LEU A 4 -3.85 -18.42 -4.83
C LEU A 4 -2.35 -18.25 -4.65
N VAL A 5 -1.82 -18.88 -3.60
CA VAL A 5 -0.37 -18.89 -3.34
C VAL A 5 0.38 -19.50 -4.53
N GLY A 6 1.49 -18.86 -4.92
CA GLY A 6 2.32 -19.29 -6.06
C GLY A 6 1.79 -18.87 -7.43
N LYS A 7 0.60 -18.24 -7.51
CA LYS A 7 0.16 -17.53 -8.71
C LYS A 7 0.60 -16.08 -8.66
N GLN A 8 0.72 -15.46 -9.83
CA GLN A 8 0.98 -14.03 -9.94
C GLN A 8 -0.14 -13.25 -9.24
N ALA A 9 0.25 -12.24 -8.46
CA ALA A 9 -0.72 -11.36 -7.81
C ALA A 9 -1.58 -10.66 -8.87
N PRO A 10 -2.89 -10.49 -8.63
CA PRO A 10 -3.75 -9.69 -9.50
C PRO A 10 -3.21 -8.26 -9.60
N ASP A 11 -3.07 -7.76 -10.82
CA ASP A 11 -2.67 -6.38 -11.06
C ASP A 11 -3.88 -5.44 -10.94
N PHE A 12 -3.64 -4.21 -10.52
CA PHE A 12 -4.65 -3.16 -10.43
C PHE A 12 -4.02 -1.81 -10.75
N ASP A 13 -4.86 -0.89 -11.22
CA ASP A 13 -4.52 0.49 -11.56
C ASP A 13 -5.58 1.40 -10.94
N VAL A 14 -5.18 2.18 -9.92
CA VAL A 14 -6.08 2.98 -9.08
C VAL A 14 -5.40 4.28 -8.63
N PRO A 15 -6.15 5.31 -8.22
CA PRO A 15 -5.56 6.49 -7.59
C PRO A 15 -4.87 6.16 -6.26
N ALA A 16 -3.79 6.86 -5.92
CA ALA A 16 -3.05 6.65 -4.68
C ALA A 16 -2.41 7.94 -4.15
N VAL A 17 -2.08 7.94 -2.87
CA VAL A 17 -1.24 8.98 -2.24
C VAL A 17 0.17 8.40 -2.10
N LEU A 18 1.15 9.08 -2.69
CA LEU A 18 2.56 8.69 -2.62
C LEU A 18 3.15 9.09 -1.26
N GLY A 19 4.29 8.49 -0.89
CA GLY A 19 4.97 8.79 0.39
C GLY A 19 5.47 10.23 0.54
N ASN A 20 5.44 11.03 -0.53
CA ASN A 20 5.70 12.48 -0.51
C ASN A 20 4.42 13.33 -0.32
N GLY A 21 3.25 12.71 -0.17
CA GLY A 21 1.94 13.36 -0.08
C GLY A 21 1.32 13.76 -1.42
N GLU A 22 1.91 13.36 -2.56
CA GLU A 22 1.34 13.63 -3.87
C GLU A 22 0.22 12.65 -4.20
N ILE A 23 -0.92 13.17 -4.66
CA ILE A 23 -2.02 12.36 -5.18
C ILE A 23 -1.76 12.09 -6.66
N VAL A 24 -1.74 10.81 -7.03
CA VAL A 24 -1.65 10.36 -8.42
C VAL A 24 -2.95 9.66 -8.82
N ASP A 25 -3.40 9.88 -10.05
CA ASP A 25 -4.64 9.28 -10.58
C ASP A 25 -4.46 7.81 -11.00
N SER A 26 -3.21 7.39 -11.26
CA SER A 26 -2.89 6.04 -11.73
C SER A 26 -1.65 5.52 -11.01
N PHE A 27 -1.89 4.56 -10.12
CA PHE A 27 -0.90 3.73 -9.46
C PHE A 27 -1.13 2.29 -9.88
N LYS A 28 -0.13 1.71 -10.55
CA LYS A 28 -0.17 0.34 -11.03
C LYS A 28 0.72 -0.57 -10.21
N LEU A 29 0.15 -1.60 -9.60
CA LEU A 29 0.88 -2.49 -8.68
C LEU A 29 2.10 -3.14 -9.36
N SER A 30 1.92 -3.69 -10.56
CA SER A 30 3.00 -4.39 -11.28
C SER A 30 4.21 -3.50 -11.61
N GLU A 31 3.99 -2.21 -11.79
CA GLU A 31 5.06 -1.23 -12.03
C GLU A 31 5.75 -0.84 -10.73
N ALA A 32 4.98 -0.59 -9.67
CA ALA A 32 5.49 -0.22 -8.35
C ALA A 32 6.41 -1.30 -7.74
N ILE A 33 6.06 -2.57 -7.91
CA ILE A 33 6.82 -3.71 -7.36
C ILE A 33 7.84 -4.30 -8.34
N LYS A 34 8.06 -3.69 -9.50
CA LYS A 34 8.92 -4.25 -10.54
C LYS A 34 10.36 -4.43 -10.04
N GLY A 35 10.81 -5.69 -9.98
CA GLY A 35 12.16 -6.04 -9.50
C GLY A 35 12.32 -5.91 -7.97
N LYS A 36 11.20 -5.74 -7.24
CA LYS A 36 11.13 -5.66 -5.78
C LYS A 36 10.18 -6.74 -5.24
N TYR A 37 10.28 -7.05 -3.97
CA TYR A 37 9.19 -7.74 -3.28
C TYR A 37 8.05 -6.76 -3.03
N GLY A 38 6.81 -7.18 -3.23
CA GLY A 38 5.62 -6.37 -2.92
C GLY A 38 4.96 -6.86 -1.64
N LEU A 39 4.80 -5.98 -0.65
CA LEU A 39 3.94 -6.19 0.52
C LEU A 39 2.69 -5.35 0.34
N VAL A 40 1.58 -5.99 -0.03
CA VAL A 40 0.26 -5.34 -0.15
C VAL A 40 -0.53 -5.63 1.12
N PHE A 41 -0.80 -4.58 1.89
CA PHE A 41 -1.50 -4.65 3.17
C PHE A 41 -2.87 -3.98 3.05
N PHE A 42 -3.94 -4.74 3.33
CA PHE A 42 -5.30 -4.22 3.32
C PHE A 42 -5.75 -3.90 4.75
N TYR A 43 -6.26 -2.70 4.97
CA TYR A 43 -6.86 -2.29 6.24
C TYR A 43 -8.31 -1.83 6.03
N PRO A 44 -9.20 -1.99 7.03
CA PRO A 44 -10.62 -1.74 6.84
C PRO A 44 -10.99 -0.32 6.39
N LEU A 45 -10.61 0.70 7.17
CA LEU A 45 -11.05 2.08 7.00
C LEU A 45 -10.10 3.08 7.67
N ASP A 46 -9.90 4.22 7.03
CA ASP A 46 -9.26 5.42 7.59
C ASP A 46 -10.03 5.95 8.82
N PHE A 47 -9.35 6.71 9.68
CA PHE A 47 -9.94 7.33 10.88
C PHE A 47 -10.62 6.34 11.85
N THR A 48 -10.19 5.08 11.85
CA THR A 48 -10.63 4.05 12.82
C THR A 48 -9.55 3.76 13.87
N PHE A 49 -9.85 2.89 14.85
CA PHE A 49 -9.05 2.78 16.07
C PHE A 49 -7.77 1.95 15.93
N VAL A 50 -7.82 0.80 15.23
CA VAL A 50 -6.68 -0.14 15.13
C VAL A 50 -5.81 0.15 13.91
N CYS A 51 -6.41 0.49 12.78
CA CYS A 51 -5.72 0.81 11.52
C CYS A 51 -4.53 1.79 11.67
N PRO A 52 -4.62 2.92 12.42
CA PRO A 52 -3.46 3.81 12.58
C PRO A 52 -2.28 3.11 13.25
N SER A 53 -2.54 2.25 14.24
CA SER A 53 -1.47 1.56 14.95
C SER A 53 -0.69 0.59 14.05
N GLU A 54 -1.37 -0.07 13.10
CA GLU A 54 -0.75 -0.99 12.15
C GLU A 54 0.09 -0.23 11.11
N LEU A 55 -0.44 0.88 10.59
CA LEU A 55 0.27 1.70 9.60
C LEU A 55 1.47 2.42 10.21
N ILE A 56 1.36 2.95 11.43
CA ILE A 56 2.51 3.51 12.17
C ILE A 56 3.56 2.43 12.45
N ALA A 57 3.14 1.20 12.76
CA ALA A 57 4.07 0.09 12.97
C ALA A 57 4.81 -0.32 11.68
N LEU A 58 4.18 -0.19 10.51
CA LEU A 58 4.82 -0.35 9.21
C LEU A 58 5.77 0.82 8.91
N ASP A 59 5.34 2.06 9.16
CA ASP A 59 6.14 3.28 8.97
C ASP A 59 7.47 3.23 9.74
N HIS A 60 7.41 2.90 11.03
CA HIS A 60 8.60 2.72 11.87
C HIS A 60 9.58 1.64 11.37
N ARG A 61 9.16 0.77 10.46
CA ARG A 61 9.96 -0.32 9.87
C ARG A 61 10.26 -0.09 8.39
N MET A 62 9.93 1.07 7.83
CA MET A 62 10.13 1.30 6.40
C MET A 62 11.59 1.20 5.96
N ASP A 63 12.53 1.58 6.82
CA ASP A 63 13.95 1.42 6.52
C ASP A 63 14.38 -0.05 6.43
N ASP A 64 13.82 -0.92 7.28
CA ASP A 64 14.06 -2.37 7.23
C ASP A 64 13.49 -2.99 5.94
N PHE A 65 12.31 -2.54 5.51
CA PHE A 65 11.70 -2.99 4.26
C PHE A 65 12.51 -2.53 3.04
N LYS A 66 12.92 -1.26 3.01
CA LYS A 66 13.78 -0.70 1.95
C LYS A 66 15.12 -1.44 1.87
N ALA A 67 15.76 -1.73 3.00
CA ALA A 67 17.00 -2.48 3.05
C ALA A 67 16.88 -3.90 2.48
N ARG A 68 15.66 -4.47 2.49
CA ARG A 68 15.35 -5.80 1.94
C ARG A 68 14.77 -5.76 0.52
N ASN A 69 14.79 -4.60 -0.13
CA ASN A 69 14.21 -4.39 -1.46
C ASN A 69 12.71 -4.74 -1.52
N VAL A 70 11.96 -4.32 -0.50
CA VAL A 70 10.51 -4.50 -0.37
C VAL A 70 9.81 -3.16 -0.59
N GLU A 71 8.82 -3.15 -1.48
CA GLU A 71 7.86 -2.07 -1.66
C GLU A 71 6.60 -2.37 -0.84
N VAL A 72 6.18 -1.41 -0.01
CA VAL A 72 5.01 -1.55 0.87
C VAL A 72 3.87 -0.71 0.31
N VAL A 73 2.71 -1.33 0.11
CA VAL A 73 1.50 -0.68 -0.41
C VAL A 73 0.36 -0.95 0.56
N ALA A 74 -0.21 0.11 1.14
CA ALA A 74 -1.38 0.04 2.00
C ALA A 74 -2.65 0.36 1.19
N VAL A 75 -3.73 -0.38 1.42
CA VAL A 75 -4.98 -0.26 0.65
C VAL A 75 -6.19 -0.34 1.60
N SER A 76 -7.12 0.59 1.47
CA SER A 76 -8.48 0.46 2.02
C SER A 76 -9.51 0.73 0.92
N ILE A 77 -10.78 0.85 1.32
CA ILE A 77 -11.88 1.24 0.43
C ILE A 77 -12.14 2.76 0.42
N ASP A 78 -11.33 3.53 1.16
CA ASP A 78 -11.48 4.99 1.26
C ASP A 78 -11.01 5.70 -0.01
N SER A 79 -11.37 6.98 -0.13
CA SER A 79 -10.90 7.79 -1.24
C SER A 79 -9.45 8.23 -1.03
N HIS A 80 -8.70 8.48 -2.11
CA HIS A 80 -7.36 9.07 -2.03
C HIS A 80 -7.35 10.45 -1.34
N PHE A 81 -8.47 11.19 -1.38
CA PHE A 81 -8.62 12.43 -0.61
C PHE A 81 -8.71 12.17 0.90
N THR A 82 -9.37 11.08 1.31
CA THR A 82 -9.44 10.64 2.70
C THR A 82 -8.04 10.27 3.20
N HIS A 83 -7.32 9.45 2.43
CA HIS A 83 -5.94 9.06 2.73
C HIS A 83 -5.01 10.26 2.91
N ASN A 84 -5.11 11.25 2.02
CA ASN A 84 -4.26 12.44 2.08
C ASN A 84 -4.60 13.37 3.26
N ALA A 85 -5.83 13.30 3.77
CA ALA A 85 -6.28 14.10 4.89
C ALA A 85 -5.97 13.47 6.26
N TRP A 86 -5.62 12.19 6.30
CA TRP A 86 -5.38 11.43 7.51
C TRP A 86 -3.92 11.52 7.97
#